data_AF-A0A4R2JIC0-F1
#
_entry.id   AF-A0A4R2JIC0-F1
#
_cell.length_a   1.000
_cell.length_b   1.000
_cell.length_c   1.000
_cell.angle_alpha   90.00
_cell.angle_beta   90.00
_cell.angle_gamma   90.00
#
_symmetry.space_group_name_H-M   'P 1'
#
loop_
_entity.id
_entity.type
_entity.pdbx_description
1 polymer ?
#
loop_
_entity_poly.entity_id
_entity_poly.type
_entity_poly.pdbx_seq_one_letter_code
_entity_poly.pdbx_strand_id
1 'polypeptide(L)'
;MKRAFVIVLLLLSFVLISLVVGRVAGAQTVFTAQREGIGGNDMKLKANWTKGIVIVVPEEIETYKVPPERVLIPVFVVSESGKARLNHIKLDFYGPNRSASKKVVLDQTLEPTGKSLVGILKKLRGKDKKAVKDLLKKGAYVELEIDVSALKLEEGATGKINVGVETTVDGQREAVQTAVQADYQASAFPNASGWYGGDGHVPTSWRPDVIFIPLANRVKYAKDNGFSFIIITDLEDGIGNKWPQYVA
;
A
#
# COMPACT_ATOMS: atom_id res chain seq x y z
N MET A 1 -26.39 -55.07 -15.70
CA MET A 1 -24.90 -55.10 -15.72
C MET A 1 -24.38 -53.74 -16.17
N LYS A 2 -23.19 -53.34 -15.69
CA LYS A 2 -22.20 -52.39 -16.26
C LYS A 2 -22.64 -51.28 -17.27
N ARG A 3 -22.36 -50.02 -16.89
CA ARG A 3 -21.83 -48.87 -17.69
C ARG A 3 -22.73 -48.33 -18.82
N ALA A 4 -23.21 -47.08 -18.78
CA ALA A 4 -22.49 -45.79 -18.92
C ALA A 4 -21.95 -45.56 -20.36
N PHE A 5 -21.97 -44.35 -20.94
CA PHE A 5 -22.03 -42.96 -20.39
C PHE A 5 -22.83 -42.05 -21.38
N VAL A 6 -23.11 -40.74 -21.24
CA VAL A 6 -22.62 -39.60 -20.44
C VAL A 6 -23.83 -38.72 -20.01
N ILE A 7 -23.70 -37.75 -19.10
CA ILE A 7 -24.71 -36.71 -18.77
C ILE A 7 -24.10 -35.30 -18.83
N VAL A 8 -24.88 -34.31 -19.27
CA VAL A 8 -24.55 -32.89 -19.27
C VAL A 8 -25.36 -32.14 -18.20
N LEU A 9 -24.69 -31.17 -17.56
CA LEU A 9 -25.22 -30.14 -16.64
C LEU A 9 -25.53 -30.50 -15.17
N LEU A 10 -25.18 -29.51 -14.34
CA LEU A 10 -25.66 -29.17 -12.99
C LEU A 10 -25.13 -29.89 -11.73
N LEU A 11 -24.64 -29.01 -10.82
CA LEU A 11 -24.51 -29.11 -9.35
C LEU A 11 -23.29 -29.85 -8.74
N LEU A 12 -22.93 -29.33 -7.55
CA LEU A 12 -22.05 -29.91 -6.53
C LEU A 12 -20.55 -30.09 -6.85
N SER A 13 -19.88 -28.97 -7.12
CA SER A 13 -18.50 -28.74 -6.66
C SER A 13 -18.44 -27.58 -5.65
N PHE A 14 -19.23 -27.69 -4.57
CA PHE A 14 -19.02 -26.90 -3.36
C PHE A 14 -17.66 -27.28 -2.77
N VAL A 15 -16.60 -26.56 -3.17
CA VAL A 15 -15.37 -26.51 -2.37
C VAL A 15 -15.74 -25.72 -1.13
N LEU A 16 -16.15 -26.45 -0.09
CA LEU A 16 -16.46 -25.91 1.21
C LEU A 16 -15.14 -25.48 1.87
N ILE A 17 -14.60 -24.33 1.44
CA ILE A 17 -13.71 -23.53 2.28
C ILE A 17 -14.57 -23.07 3.44
N SER A 18 -14.70 -23.94 4.45
CA SER A 18 -15.19 -23.60 5.77
C SER A 18 -14.35 -22.42 6.22
N LEU A 19 -14.93 -21.22 6.15
CA LEU A 19 -14.30 -20.01 6.62
C LEU A 19 -14.33 -20.06 8.15
N VAL A 20 -13.45 -20.89 8.72
CA VAL A 20 -13.21 -21.00 10.14
C VAL A 20 -12.51 -19.73 10.57
N VAL A 21 -13.31 -18.66 10.69
CA VAL A 21 -12.95 -17.43 11.40
C VAL A 21 -12.97 -17.74 12.90
N GLY A 22 -12.09 -18.68 13.29
CA GLY A 22 -11.61 -18.73 14.66
C GLY A 22 -11.06 -17.35 14.99
N ARG A 23 -11.45 -16.80 16.14
CA ARG A 23 -11.08 -15.43 16.55
C ARG A 23 -9.62 -15.35 17.01
N VAL A 24 -8.70 -15.71 16.12
CA VAL A 24 -7.27 -15.47 16.26
C VAL A 24 -7.03 -14.00 15.90
N ALA A 25 -6.63 -13.19 16.86
CA ALA A 25 -6.24 -11.81 16.60
C ALA A 25 -4.92 -11.78 15.80
N GLY A 26 -4.81 -10.91 14.79
CA GLY A 26 -3.59 -10.78 13.98
C GLY A 26 -3.53 -11.65 12.72
N ALA A 27 -4.66 -11.90 12.06
CA ALA A 27 -4.71 -12.60 10.77
C ALA A 27 -4.15 -11.75 9.61
N GLN A 28 -2.84 -11.86 9.36
CA GLN A 28 -2.20 -11.25 8.19
C GLN A 28 -2.73 -11.86 6.88
N THR A 29 -3.01 -11.00 5.89
CA THR A 29 -3.57 -11.38 4.58
C THR A 29 -2.80 -10.71 3.45
N VAL A 30 -2.24 -11.51 2.55
CA VAL A 30 -1.61 -11.06 1.29
C VAL A 30 -2.66 -10.91 0.19
N PHE A 31 -2.57 -9.88 -0.66
CA PHE A 31 -3.45 -9.71 -1.81
C PHE A 31 -2.95 -8.77 -2.91
N THR A 32 -3.21 -9.11 -4.17
CA THR A 32 -2.94 -8.27 -5.33
C THR A 32 -3.96 -7.14 -5.49
N ALA A 33 -3.51 -5.90 -5.76
CA ALA A 33 -4.33 -4.76 -6.18
C ALA A 33 -3.69 -4.02 -7.37
N GLN A 34 -4.48 -3.38 -8.24
CA GLN A 34 -3.92 -2.69 -9.42
C GLN A 34 -3.27 -1.36 -9.00
N ARG A 35 -2.01 -1.14 -9.39
CA ARG A 35 -1.30 0.14 -9.25
C ARG A 35 -1.39 0.89 -10.59
N GLU A 36 -2.17 1.97 -10.64
CA GLU A 36 -2.13 2.88 -11.78
C GLU A 36 -0.99 3.89 -11.61
N GLY A 37 0.12 3.66 -12.33
CA GLY A 37 1.36 4.45 -12.30
C GLY A 37 2.59 3.56 -12.09
N ILE A 38 3.57 3.66 -12.98
CA ILE A 38 4.39 2.52 -13.48
C ILE A 38 3.56 1.57 -14.35
N GLY A 39 4.16 1.04 -15.42
CA GLY A 39 3.48 0.21 -16.42
C GLY A 39 3.04 -1.17 -15.90
N GLY A 40 1.73 -1.39 -15.82
CA GLY A 40 1.09 -2.71 -15.87
C GLY A 40 1.23 -3.65 -14.65
N ASN A 41 2.17 -3.39 -13.74
CA ASN A 41 2.42 -4.29 -12.62
C ASN A 41 1.46 -4.08 -11.43
N ASP A 42 0.59 -5.08 -11.28
CA ASP A 42 -0.29 -5.32 -10.13
C ASP A 42 0.51 -5.30 -8.80
N MET A 43 0.32 -4.24 -8.00
CA MET A 43 0.96 -4.10 -6.69
C MET A 43 0.30 -5.02 -5.68
N LYS A 44 1.06 -5.99 -5.19
CA LYS A 44 0.66 -6.79 -4.04
C LYS A 44 0.70 -5.94 -2.77
N LEU A 45 -0.28 -6.15 -1.92
CA LEU A 45 -0.51 -5.48 -0.65
C LEU A 45 -0.58 -6.55 0.46
N LYS A 46 -0.07 -6.22 1.64
CA LYS A 46 -0.32 -6.97 2.88
C LYS A 46 -1.22 -6.16 3.79
N ALA A 47 -2.14 -6.84 4.46
CA ALA A 47 -2.98 -6.26 5.49
C ALA A 47 -2.94 -7.09 6.77
N ASN A 48 -3.17 -6.45 7.91
CA ASN A 48 -3.51 -7.14 9.16
C ASN A 48 -4.71 -6.48 9.83
N TRP A 49 -5.40 -7.25 10.66
CA TRP A 49 -6.59 -6.86 11.40
C TRP A 49 -6.48 -7.25 12.88
N THR A 50 -6.77 -6.29 13.77
CA THR A 50 -6.92 -6.52 15.21
C THR A 50 -8.06 -5.67 15.75
N LYS A 51 -8.98 -6.26 16.54
CA LYS A 51 -10.07 -5.57 17.26
C LYS A 51 -10.87 -4.54 16.42
N GLY A 52 -11.06 -4.78 15.11
CA GLY A 52 -11.81 -3.90 14.20
C GLY A 52 -10.98 -2.85 13.45
N ILE A 53 -9.65 -2.80 13.67
CA ILE A 53 -8.71 -1.90 12.99
C ILE A 53 -7.92 -2.68 11.94
N VAL A 54 -7.97 -2.19 10.70
CA VAL A 54 -7.22 -2.70 9.55
C VAL A 54 -6.06 -1.76 9.26
N ILE A 55 -4.86 -2.31 9.11
CA ILE A 55 -3.73 -1.66 8.43
C ILE A 55 -3.47 -2.37 7.10
N VAL A 56 -3.15 -1.61 6.06
CA VAL A 56 -2.74 -2.06 4.72
C VAL A 56 -1.44 -1.35 4.33
N VAL A 57 -0.51 -2.11 3.75
CA VAL A 57 0.79 -1.68 3.22
C VAL A 57 1.09 -2.45 1.92
N PRO A 58 2.08 -2.06 1.09
CA PRO A 58 2.64 -2.95 0.08
C PRO A 58 3.09 -4.29 0.67
N GLU A 59 2.98 -5.38 -0.09
CA GLU A 59 3.58 -6.67 0.29
C GLU A 59 5.11 -6.56 0.34
N GLU A 60 5.65 -5.81 -0.62
CA GLU A 60 7.07 -5.70 -0.95
C GLU A 60 7.36 -4.25 -1.34
N ILE A 61 8.52 -3.72 -0.94
CA ILE A 61 8.95 -2.35 -1.22
C ILE A 61 10.34 -2.39 -1.83
N GLU A 62 10.41 -2.10 -3.13
CA GLU A 62 11.66 -2.01 -3.88
C GLU A 62 12.17 -0.57 -3.93
N THR A 63 13.48 -0.38 -3.76
CA THR A 63 14.17 0.91 -3.98
C THR A 63 15.21 0.80 -5.08
N TYR A 64 15.24 1.76 -6.01
CA TYR A 64 16.09 1.71 -7.22
C TYR A 64 17.41 2.51 -7.14
N LYS A 65 17.65 3.18 -6.00
CA LYS A 65 18.90 3.87 -5.69
C LYS A 65 19.72 3.02 -4.72
N VAL A 66 20.98 2.74 -5.06
CA VAL A 66 21.93 1.98 -4.23
C VAL A 66 23.16 2.86 -3.91
N PRO A 67 23.57 2.98 -2.63
CA PRO A 67 22.79 2.61 -1.45
C PRO A 67 21.56 3.53 -1.31
N PRO A 68 20.41 3.00 -0.85
CA PRO A 68 19.25 3.84 -0.56
C PRO A 68 19.54 4.74 0.64
N GLU A 69 19.20 6.01 0.51
CA GLU A 69 19.25 6.96 1.64
C GLU A 69 17.96 6.90 2.46
N ARG A 70 16.82 6.68 1.80
CA ARG A 70 15.47 6.70 2.39
C ARG A 70 14.56 5.67 1.75
N VAL A 71 13.57 5.20 2.50
CA VAL A 71 12.49 4.35 2.01
C VAL A 71 11.16 5.05 2.29
N LEU A 72 10.29 5.15 1.28
CA LEU A 72 8.94 5.70 1.39
C LEU A 72 7.92 4.57 1.38
N ILE A 73 7.09 4.53 2.42
CA ILE A 73 6.27 3.37 2.78
C ILE A 73 4.82 3.86 2.90
N PRO A 74 3.96 3.63 1.88
CA PRO A 74 2.58 4.08 1.92
C PRO A 74 1.75 3.18 2.84
N VAL A 75 1.11 3.77 3.85
CA VAL A 75 0.28 3.08 4.84
C VAL A 75 -1.15 3.56 4.74
N PHE A 76 -2.11 2.63 4.69
CA PHE A 76 -3.52 2.94 4.83
C PHE A 76 -4.08 2.27 6.09
N VAL A 77 -4.68 3.07 6.98
CA VAL A 77 -5.25 2.61 8.26
C VAL A 77 -6.73 2.94 8.28
N VAL A 78 -7.60 1.99 8.64
CA VAL A 78 -9.05 2.19 8.60
C VAL A 78 -9.79 1.33 9.63
N SER A 79 -10.94 1.82 10.10
CA SER A 79 -11.80 1.08 11.02
C SER A 79 -12.97 0.39 10.30
N GLU A 80 -13.29 -0.83 10.72
CA GLU A 80 -14.43 -1.59 10.24
C GLU A 80 -15.77 -1.08 10.80
N SER A 81 -15.82 -0.82 12.12
CA SER A 81 -17.08 -0.76 12.88
C SER A 81 -17.18 0.37 13.91
N GLY A 82 -16.14 0.62 14.70
CA GLY A 82 -16.09 1.75 15.65
C GLY A 82 -15.48 3.01 15.03
N LYS A 83 -15.84 4.19 15.52
CA LYS A 83 -15.02 5.38 15.30
C LYS A 83 -13.72 5.24 16.11
N ALA A 84 -12.61 5.71 15.58
CA ALA A 84 -11.31 5.55 16.21
C ALA A 84 -10.42 6.78 16.01
N ARG A 85 -9.44 6.97 16.90
CA ARG A 85 -8.40 7.98 16.82
C ARG A 85 -7.07 7.28 16.58
N LEU A 86 -6.38 7.63 15.49
CA LEU A 86 -5.05 7.12 15.17
C LEU A 86 -4.01 7.99 15.89
N ASN A 87 -3.42 7.42 16.95
CA ASN A 87 -2.55 8.13 17.87
C ASN A 87 -1.10 8.16 17.37
N HIS A 88 -0.62 7.04 16.82
CA HIS A 88 0.69 6.98 16.19
C HIS A 88 0.83 5.81 15.21
N ILE A 89 1.78 5.95 14.28
CA ILE A 89 2.36 4.84 13.52
C ILE A 89 3.83 4.71 13.89
N LYS A 90 4.25 3.51 14.25
CA LYS A 90 5.65 3.10 14.41
C LYS A 90 6.06 2.28 13.20
N LEU A 91 7.25 2.54 12.69
CA LEU A 91 7.85 1.83 11.59
C LEU A 91 9.24 1.37 11.99
N ASP A 92 9.50 0.08 11.85
CA ASP A 92 10.80 -0.55 12.10
C ASP A 92 11.29 -1.21 10.82
N PHE A 93 12.44 -0.76 10.32
CA PHE A 93 13.13 -1.31 9.16
C PHE A 93 14.28 -2.19 9.63
N TYR A 94 14.39 -3.40 9.09
CA TYR A 94 15.41 -4.39 9.43
C TYR A 94 16.21 -4.75 8.18
N GLY A 95 17.42 -4.17 8.07
CA GLY A 95 18.44 -4.59 7.12
C GLY A 95 19.29 -5.75 7.68
N PRO A 96 20.23 -6.31 6.90
CA PRO A 96 20.92 -7.56 7.25
C PRO A 96 21.69 -7.54 8.58
N ASN A 97 22.27 -6.39 8.95
CA ASN A 97 23.14 -6.24 10.13
C ASN A 97 22.72 -5.09 11.07
N ARG A 98 21.69 -4.32 10.71
CA ARG A 98 21.28 -3.07 11.38
C ARG A 98 19.79 -2.79 11.17
N SER A 99 19.18 -2.10 12.11
CA SER A 99 17.81 -1.59 11.99
C SER A 99 17.74 -0.06 12.05
N ALA A 100 16.64 0.49 11.53
CA ALA A 100 16.25 1.88 11.70
C ALA A 100 14.79 1.91 12.17
N SER A 101 14.42 2.85 13.05
CA SER A 101 13.05 2.99 13.54
C SER A 101 12.58 4.44 13.48
N LYS A 102 11.31 4.65 13.13
CA LYS A 102 10.64 5.95 13.16
C LYS A 102 9.27 5.82 13.82
N LYS A 103 8.92 6.79 14.68
CA LYS A 103 7.57 6.95 15.22
C LYS A 103 7.00 8.27 14.72
N VAL A 104 5.82 8.23 14.11
CA VAL A 104 5.06 9.42 13.71
C VAL A 104 3.82 9.47 14.60
N VAL A 105 3.75 10.49 15.46
CA VAL A 105 2.52 10.84 16.17
C VAL A 105 1.55 11.42 15.16
N LEU A 106 0.30 10.98 15.21
CA LEU A 106 -0.80 11.48 14.38
C LEU A 106 -1.95 11.88 15.30
N ASP A 107 -2.80 12.77 14.81
CA ASP A 107 -4.08 13.06 15.45
C ASP A 107 -5.20 13.03 14.41
N GLN A 108 -5.43 11.83 13.86
CA GLN A 108 -6.42 11.63 12.80
C GLN A 108 -7.58 10.77 13.29
N THR A 109 -8.81 11.26 13.08
CA THR A 109 -10.02 10.46 13.28
C THR A 109 -10.22 9.51 12.08
N LEU A 110 -10.51 8.24 12.38
CA LEU A 110 -10.93 7.21 11.45
C LEU A 110 -12.44 7.00 11.63
N GLU A 111 -13.21 7.19 10.55
CA GLU A 111 -14.65 6.96 10.54
C GLU A 111 -14.96 5.51 10.15
N PRO A 112 -15.94 4.85 10.79
CA PRO A 112 -16.21 3.44 10.56
C PRO A 112 -16.71 3.18 9.14
N THR A 113 -16.11 2.20 8.46
CA THR A 113 -16.47 1.87 7.07
C THR A 113 -17.75 1.06 6.93
N GLY A 114 -18.16 0.34 7.98
CA GLY A 114 -19.25 -0.63 7.94
C GLY A 114 -18.91 -1.83 7.06
N LYS A 115 -17.63 -2.26 7.04
CA LYS A 115 -17.11 -3.29 6.13
C LYS A 115 -16.05 -4.13 6.84
N SER A 116 -16.11 -5.44 6.60
CA SER A 116 -15.03 -6.35 7.00
C SER A 116 -13.78 -6.13 6.14
N LEU A 117 -12.63 -6.61 6.62
CA LEU A 117 -11.35 -6.70 5.92
C LEU A 117 -11.57 -7.09 4.45
N VAL A 118 -12.18 -8.25 4.17
CA VAL A 118 -12.44 -8.72 2.79
C VAL A 118 -13.22 -7.70 1.95
N GLY A 119 -14.18 -6.98 2.52
CA GLY A 119 -14.92 -5.91 1.84
C GLY A 119 -14.12 -4.62 1.61
N ILE A 120 -13.19 -4.29 2.50
CA ILE A 120 -12.21 -3.20 2.35
C ILE A 120 -11.21 -3.58 1.26
N LEU A 121 -10.59 -4.76 1.35
CA LEU A 121 -9.61 -5.23 0.38
C LEU A 121 -10.23 -5.34 -1.02
N LYS A 122 -11.42 -5.93 -1.17
CA LYS A 122 -12.13 -6.02 -2.46
C LYS A 122 -12.36 -4.65 -3.12
N LYS A 123 -12.59 -3.61 -2.32
CA LYS A 123 -12.68 -2.22 -2.84
C LYS A 123 -11.32 -1.67 -3.26
N LEU A 124 -10.26 -1.88 -2.47
CA LEU A 124 -8.89 -1.45 -2.83
C LEU A 124 -8.35 -2.15 -4.09
N ARG A 125 -8.78 -3.39 -4.37
CA ARG A 125 -8.50 -4.08 -5.65
C ARG A 125 -9.37 -3.62 -6.82
N GLY A 126 -10.46 -2.91 -6.56
CA GLY A 126 -11.54 -2.69 -7.52
C GLY A 126 -11.37 -1.43 -8.36
N LYS A 127 -11.76 -1.49 -9.64
CA LYS A 127 -11.80 -0.33 -10.55
C LYS A 127 -12.89 0.70 -10.21
N ASP A 128 -13.62 0.50 -9.10
CA ASP A 128 -14.60 1.45 -8.58
C ASP A 128 -13.90 2.59 -7.83
N LYS A 129 -13.54 3.60 -8.60
CA LYS A 129 -12.88 4.85 -8.18
C LYS A 129 -13.65 5.56 -7.06
N LYS A 130 -14.99 5.51 -7.08
CA LYS A 130 -15.84 6.08 -6.01
C LYS A 130 -15.70 5.26 -4.74
N ALA A 131 -15.76 3.94 -4.83
CA ALA A 131 -15.58 3.07 -3.68
C ALA A 131 -14.23 3.19 -2.98
N VAL A 132 -13.14 3.45 -3.73
CA VAL A 132 -11.80 3.74 -3.17
C VAL A 132 -11.78 5.12 -2.53
N LYS A 133 -12.27 6.17 -3.20
CA LYS A 133 -12.35 7.54 -2.66
C LYS A 133 -13.16 7.63 -1.36
N ASP A 134 -14.24 6.86 -1.25
CA ASP A 134 -15.07 6.75 -0.04
C ASP A 134 -14.39 5.97 1.11
N LEU A 135 -13.39 5.13 0.82
CA LEU A 135 -12.52 4.53 1.85
C LEU A 135 -11.44 5.51 2.30
N LEU A 136 -10.77 6.19 1.36
CA LEU A 136 -9.71 7.16 1.66
C LEU A 136 -10.20 8.34 2.51
N LYS A 137 -11.47 8.75 2.35
CA LYS A 137 -12.13 9.74 3.22
C LYS A 137 -12.42 9.27 4.65
N LYS A 138 -12.42 7.96 4.89
CA LYS A 138 -12.78 7.35 6.18
C LYS A 138 -11.58 6.82 6.96
N GLY A 139 -10.55 6.36 6.27
CA GLY A 139 -9.27 5.97 6.86
C GLY A 139 -8.27 7.14 6.91
N ALA A 140 -7.05 6.80 7.33
CA ALA A 140 -5.86 7.61 7.18
C ALA A 140 -4.97 7.00 6.09
N TYR A 141 -4.54 7.80 5.12
CA TYR A 141 -3.49 7.44 4.17
C TYR A 141 -2.25 8.29 4.49
N VAL A 142 -1.11 7.63 4.73
CA VAL A 142 0.11 8.28 5.23
C VAL A 142 1.32 7.71 4.49
N GLU A 143 2.11 8.57 3.85
CA GLU A 143 3.39 8.19 3.26
C GLU A 143 4.48 8.31 4.32
N LEU A 144 4.93 7.16 4.84
CA LEU A 144 5.97 7.12 5.88
C LEU A 144 7.36 7.01 5.27
N GLU A 145 8.11 8.09 5.36
CA GLU A 145 9.52 8.16 4.96
C GLU A 145 10.44 7.80 6.14
N ILE A 146 11.33 6.82 5.99
CA ILE A 146 12.37 6.47 6.96
C ILE A 146 13.77 6.64 6.35
N ASP A 147 14.71 7.16 7.13
CA ASP A 147 16.13 7.23 6.76
C ASP A 147 16.78 5.86 6.98
N VAL A 148 17.46 5.36 5.96
CA VAL A 148 18.20 4.09 5.95
C VAL A 148 19.66 4.25 5.53
N SER A 149 20.14 5.49 5.34
CA SER A 149 21.50 5.80 4.88
C SER A 149 22.59 5.15 5.76
N ALA A 150 22.37 5.14 7.08
CA ALA A 150 23.25 4.52 8.07
C ALA A 150 23.29 2.98 8.03
N LEU A 151 22.37 2.33 7.29
CA LEU A 151 22.36 0.89 7.08
C LEU A 151 23.29 0.46 5.94
N LYS A 152 23.59 1.36 4.99
CA LYS A 152 24.45 1.12 3.81
C LYS A 152 24.07 -0.16 3.05
N LEU A 153 22.81 -0.25 2.62
CA LEU A 153 22.30 -1.42 1.90
C LEU A 153 22.90 -1.48 0.49
N GLU A 154 23.43 -2.64 0.12
CA GLU A 154 24.04 -2.92 -1.19
C GLU A 154 22.98 -3.40 -2.19
N GLU A 155 23.36 -3.57 -3.46
CA GLU A 155 22.45 -4.12 -4.48
C GLU A 155 22.11 -5.59 -4.18
N GLY A 156 20.85 -5.96 -4.34
CA GLY A 156 20.33 -7.27 -3.96
C GLY A 156 20.10 -7.43 -2.44
N ALA A 157 20.37 -6.41 -1.62
CA ALA A 157 20.07 -6.46 -0.20
C ALA A 157 18.55 -6.56 0.03
N THR A 158 18.14 -7.51 0.86
CA THR A 158 16.75 -7.76 1.22
C THR A 158 16.56 -7.74 2.73
N GLY A 159 15.30 -7.78 3.17
CA GLY A 159 14.94 -7.82 4.58
C GLY A 159 13.49 -7.39 4.81
N LYS A 160 13.21 -6.80 5.97
CA LYS A 160 11.82 -6.68 6.46
C LYS A 160 11.50 -5.30 7.03
N ILE A 161 10.24 -4.91 6.87
CA ILE A 161 9.64 -3.68 7.36
C ILE A 161 8.46 -4.07 8.24
N ASN A 162 8.42 -3.62 9.49
CA ASN A 162 7.27 -3.77 10.37
C ASN A 162 6.58 -2.42 10.57
N VAL A 163 5.30 -2.33 10.24
CA VAL A 163 4.48 -1.13 10.44
C VAL A 163 3.43 -1.43 11.50
N GLY A 164 3.59 -0.83 12.68
CA GLY A 164 2.66 -0.93 13.81
C GLY A 164 1.86 0.36 13.99
N VAL A 165 0.54 0.25 14.14
CA VAL A 165 -0.35 1.37 14.44
C VAL A 165 -0.89 1.24 15.86
N GLU A 166 -1.06 2.36 16.54
CA GLU A 166 -1.79 2.44 17.80
C GLU A 166 -2.98 3.38 17.65
N THR A 167 -4.15 2.87 18.04
CA THR A 167 -5.43 3.55 17.86
C THR A 167 -6.26 3.46 19.14
N THR A 168 -6.93 4.54 19.53
CA THR A 168 -7.99 4.49 20.55
C THR A 168 -9.32 4.32 19.85
N VAL A 169 -10.10 3.28 20.19
CA VAL A 169 -11.38 2.98 19.54
C VAL A 169 -12.52 3.29 20.52
N ASP A 170 -13.57 3.97 20.04
CA ASP A 170 -14.72 4.33 20.88
C ASP A 170 -15.32 3.09 21.56
N GLY A 171 -15.50 3.18 22.89
CA GLY A 171 -15.97 2.07 23.73
C GLY A 171 -14.89 1.09 24.20
N GLN A 172 -13.65 1.19 23.75
CA GLN A 172 -12.53 0.38 24.27
C GLN A 172 -11.74 1.14 25.34
N ARG A 173 -11.33 0.43 26.41
CA ARG A 173 -10.55 0.99 27.53
C ARG A 173 -9.04 1.04 27.28
N GLU A 174 -8.57 0.25 26.32
CA GLU A 174 -7.16 0.09 25.95
C GLU A 174 -6.97 0.50 24.50
N ALA A 175 -5.76 0.96 24.15
CA ALA A 175 -5.42 1.18 22.76
C ALA A 175 -5.38 -0.14 21.98
N VAL A 176 -5.93 -0.13 20.77
CA VAL A 176 -5.79 -1.21 19.79
C VAL A 176 -4.47 -1.00 19.06
N GLN A 177 -3.55 -1.95 19.27
CA GLN A 177 -2.32 -2.06 18.51
C GLN A 177 -2.49 -3.12 17.40
N THR A 178 -2.14 -2.76 16.17
CA THR A 178 -2.18 -3.64 14.99
C THR A 178 -0.87 -3.49 14.24
N ALA A 179 -0.22 -4.59 13.83
CA ALA A 179 1.04 -4.54 13.09
C ALA A 179 1.03 -5.43 11.85
N VAL A 180 1.64 -4.96 10.76
CA VAL A 180 1.78 -5.71 9.51
C VAL A 180 3.23 -5.64 9.04
N GLN A 181 3.72 -6.75 8.49
CA GLN A 181 5.06 -6.86 7.96
C GLN A 181 5.03 -6.78 6.43
N ALA A 182 5.89 -5.94 5.85
CA ALA A 182 6.25 -5.96 4.44
C ALA A 182 7.69 -6.47 4.29
N ASP A 183 8.03 -6.95 3.10
CA ASP A 183 9.41 -7.28 2.74
C ASP A 183 10.02 -6.09 1.95
N TYR A 184 11.36 -5.99 1.90
CA TYR A 184 12.03 -4.97 1.08
C TYR A 184 13.13 -5.60 0.20
N GLN A 185 13.40 -4.94 -0.93
CA GLN A 185 14.56 -5.20 -1.79
C GLN A 185 15.23 -3.87 -2.20
N ALA A 186 16.56 -3.82 -2.17
CA ALA A 186 17.35 -2.77 -2.80
C ALA A 186 17.89 -3.27 -4.14
N SER A 187 17.54 -2.59 -5.23
CA SER A 187 17.95 -2.89 -6.61
C SER A 187 18.64 -1.67 -7.21
N ALA A 188 19.59 -1.84 -8.14
CA ALA A 188 20.02 -0.74 -8.99
C ALA A 188 19.11 -0.64 -10.23
N PHE A 189 19.07 0.54 -10.88
CA PHE A 189 18.55 0.61 -12.24
C PHE A 189 19.45 -0.17 -13.21
N PRO A 190 18.88 -0.86 -14.22
CA PRO A 190 19.66 -1.51 -15.27
C PRO A 190 20.62 -0.54 -15.98
N ASN A 191 21.93 -0.78 -15.86
CA ASN A 191 22.96 -0.02 -16.57
C ASN A 191 23.14 -0.51 -18.02
N ALA A 192 22.02 -0.66 -18.74
CA ALA A 192 21.98 -1.12 -20.12
C ALA A 192 22.04 0.07 -21.09
N SER A 193 22.73 -0.09 -22.22
CA SER A 193 22.78 0.96 -23.25
C SER A 193 21.38 1.27 -23.77
N GLY A 194 20.99 2.55 -23.75
CA GLY A 194 19.64 3.01 -24.06
C GLY A 194 18.63 2.95 -22.91
N TRP A 195 19.03 2.54 -21.70
CA TRP A 195 18.22 2.69 -20.48
C TRP A 195 18.52 4.03 -19.81
N TYR A 196 17.50 4.89 -19.69
CA TYR A 196 17.67 6.26 -19.18
C TYR A 196 17.21 6.45 -17.72
N GLY A 197 16.70 5.40 -17.07
CA GLY A 197 16.37 5.41 -15.63
C GLY A 197 15.26 6.40 -15.24
N GLY A 198 14.18 6.51 -16.01
CA GLY A 198 13.05 7.40 -15.70
C GLY A 198 11.70 6.69 -15.71
N ASP A 199 10.71 7.22 -14.97
CA ASP A 199 9.34 6.68 -14.99
C ASP A 199 8.59 7.25 -16.20
N GLY A 200 8.29 6.40 -17.17
CA GLY A 200 7.60 6.77 -18.40
C GLY A 200 6.08 6.97 -18.27
N HIS A 201 5.47 6.72 -17.10
CA HIS A 201 4.02 6.85 -16.92
C HIS A 201 3.62 7.25 -15.50
N VAL A 202 3.76 8.54 -15.18
CA VAL A 202 3.32 9.14 -13.91
C VAL A 202 2.06 9.99 -14.13
N PRO A 203 0.85 9.44 -13.88
CA PRO A 203 -0.35 10.26 -13.75
C PRO A 203 -0.31 11.03 -12.41
N THR A 204 -1.01 12.16 -12.30
CA THR A 204 -0.99 13.05 -11.14
C THR A 204 -2.39 13.22 -10.53
N SER A 205 -2.49 13.96 -9.42
CA SER A 205 -3.77 14.35 -8.81
C SER A 205 -4.66 15.24 -9.71
N TRP A 206 -4.24 15.56 -10.94
CA TRP A 206 -5.11 16.17 -11.93
C TRP A 206 -6.09 15.18 -12.57
N ARG A 207 -5.70 13.90 -12.69
CA ARG A 207 -6.57 12.77 -13.05
C ARG A 207 -7.57 12.48 -11.91
N PRO A 208 -8.88 12.29 -12.18
CA PRO A 208 -9.89 12.11 -11.12
C PRO A 208 -9.86 10.73 -10.43
N ASP A 209 -9.00 9.83 -10.89
CA ASP A 209 -8.85 8.43 -10.48
C ASP A 209 -7.50 8.09 -9.85
N VAL A 210 -6.54 9.02 -9.88
CA VAL A 210 -5.31 8.93 -9.10
C VAL A 210 -5.63 9.10 -7.62
N ILE A 211 -5.17 8.14 -6.79
CA ILE A 211 -5.09 8.31 -5.33
C ILE A 211 -4.29 9.59 -5.06
N PHE A 212 -4.83 10.48 -4.22
CA PHE A 212 -4.39 11.87 -3.98
C PHE A 212 -2.99 12.02 -3.35
N ILE A 213 -1.97 11.46 -4.00
CA ILE A 213 -0.55 11.69 -3.76
C ILE A 213 -0.17 12.94 -4.59
N PRO A 214 0.21 14.06 -3.96
CA PRO A 214 0.59 15.28 -4.67
C PRO A 214 1.75 15.05 -5.65
N LEU A 215 1.79 15.83 -6.74
CA LEU A 215 2.89 15.76 -7.72
C LEU A 215 4.27 15.95 -7.04
N ALA A 216 4.37 16.84 -6.05
CA ALA A 216 5.59 17.03 -5.27
C ALA A 216 6.08 15.73 -4.57
N ASN A 217 5.16 14.91 -4.03
CA ASN A 217 5.50 13.65 -3.38
C ASN A 217 5.92 12.58 -4.42
N ARG A 218 5.30 12.60 -5.62
CA ARG A 218 5.68 11.73 -6.75
C ARG A 218 7.09 12.07 -7.28
N VAL A 219 7.37 13.37 -7.48
CA VAL A 219 8.71 13.87 -7.85
C VAL A 219 9.73 13.55 -6.76
N LYS A 220 9.38 13.67 -5.48
CA LYS A 220 10.25 13.30 -4.36
C LYS A 220 10.55 11.79 -4.34
N TYR A 221 9.53 10.94 -4.47
CA TYR A 221 9.70 9.48 -4.57
C TYR A 221 10.62 9.10 -5.74
N ALA A 222 10.43 9.72 -6.90
CA ALA A 222 11.30 9.51 -8.07
C ALA A 222 12.76 9.91 -7.78
N LYS A 223 12.98 11.11 -7.24
CA LYS A 223 14.32 11.59 -6.86
C LYS A 223 15.01 10.71 -5.82
N ASP A 224 14.29 10.33 -4.76
CA ASP A 224 14.83 9.51 -3.67
C ASP A 224 15.19 8.10 -4.15
N ASN A 225 14.46 7.57 -5.14
CA ASN A 225 14.76 6.30 -5.81
C ASN A 225 15.74 6.44 -6.99
N GLY A 226 16.35 7.62 -7.20
CA GLY A 226 17.39 7.83 -8.21
C GLY A 226 16.90 7.88 -9.66
N PHE A 227 15.59 8.08 -9.90
CA PHE A 227 15.08 8.27 -11.26
C PHE A 227 15.60 9.59 -11.86
N SER A 228 16.14 9.53 -13.07
CA SER A 228 16.65 10.68 -13.84
C SER A 228 15.56 11.67 -14.25
N PHE A 229 14.35 11.16 -14.52
CA PHE A 229 13.18 11.94 -14.93
C PHE A 229 11.88 11.20 -14.60
N ILE A 230 10.76 11.93 -14.70
CA ILE A 230 9.41 11.36 -14.81
C ILE A 230 8.70 11.97 -16.02
N ILE A 231 7.86 11.20 -16.69
CA ILE A 231 6.95 11.68 -17.73
C ILE A 231 5.55 11.78 -17.12
N ILE A 232 4.99 12.98 -17.12
CA ILE A 232 3.61 13.20 -16.67
C ILE A 232 2.65 12.76 -17.77
N THR A 233 1.79 11.80 -17.45
CA THR A 233 0.92 11.10 -18.40
C THR A 233 -0.54 11.11 -17.95
N ASP A 234 -1.04 12.31 -17.61
CA ASP A 234 -2.46 12.52 -17.31
C ASP A 234 -3.32 12.52 -18.57
N LEU A 235 -4.62 12.31 -18.39
CA LEU A 235 -5.62 12.45 -19.44
C LEU A 235 -5.78 13.93 -19.83
N GLU A 236 -6.13 14.18 -21.09
CA GLU A 236 -6.18 15.49 -21.75
C GLU A 236 -6.93 16.56 -20.93
N ASP A 237 -8.14 16.23 -20.44
CA ASP A 237 -8.99 17.06 -19.56
C ASP A 237 -8.27 17.55 -18.28
N GLY A 238 -7.25 16.81 -17.83
CA GLY A 238 -6.51 17.06 -16.60
C GLY A 238 -5.40 18.09 -16.74
N ILE A 239 -4.69 18.11 -17.88
CA ILE A 239 -3.44 18.86 -18.04
C ILE A 239 -3.71 20.32 -18.41
N GLY A 240 -4.49 20.58 -19.46
CA GLY A 240 -4.53 21.91 -20.11
C GLY A 240 -4.86 23.06 -19.16
N ASN A 241 -5.84 22.88 -18.29
CA ASN A 241 -6.29 23.89 -17.32
C ASN A 241 -5.42 24.02 -16.06
N LYS A 242 -4.39 23.15 -15.89
CA LYS A 242 -3.60 23.03 -14.65
C LYS A 242 -2.09 23.15 -14.87
N TRP A 243 -1.62 23.04 -16.10
CA TRP A 243 -0.20 23.18 -16.46
C TRP A 243 0.42 24.53 -16.02
N PRO A 244 -0.21 25.70 -16.20
CA PRO A 244 0.44 27.00 -15.96
C PRO A 244 0.99 27.23 -14.54
N GLN A 245 0.46 26.55 -13.52
CA GLN A 245 0.89 26.72 -12.12
C GLN A 245 2.23 26.01 -11.78
N TYR A 246 2.86 25.34 -12.75
CA TYR A 246 4.12 24.59 -12.58
C TYR A 246 5.20 24.91 -13.64
N VAL A 247 4.96 25.90 -14.52
CA VAL A 247 5.91 26.32 -15.59
C VAL A 247 6.29 27.81 -15.50
N ALA A 248 5.95 28.46 -14.38
CA ALA A 248 6.25 29.85 -14.06
C ALA A 248 7.32 29.93 -12.95
#